data_AF-A0A350PB61-F1
#
_entry.id   AF-A0A350PB61-F1
#
_cell.length_a   1.000
_cell.length_b   1.000
_cell.length_c   1.000
_cell.angle_alpha   90.00
_cell.angle_beta   90.00
_cell.angle_gamma   90.00
#
_symmetry.space_group_name_H-M   'P 1'
#
loop_
_entity.id
_entity.type
_entity.pdbx_description
1 polymer ?
#
loop_
_entity_poly.entity_id
_entity_poly.type
_entity_poly.pdbx_seq_one_letter_code
_entity_poly.pdbx_strand_id
1 'polypeptide(L)'
;MLKVYDDSFGKINKFNVGDIVSWSNIGVKSTGVISDIYFSMVGGRNVAFAKIYGFKDKVEHVVICLNLILVSKSNSKAEEN
;
A
#
# COMPACT_ATOMS: atom_id res chain seq x y z
N MET A 1 -11.63 29.30 12.08
CA MET A 1 -10.50 28.56 11.46
C MET A 1 -10.94 27.11 11.33
N LEU A 2 -11.26 26.65 10.12
CA LEU A 2 -11.62 25.24 9.90
C LEU A 2 -10.37 24.40 10.15
N LYS A 3 -10.38 23.59 11.21
CA LYS A 3 -9.45 22.47 11.36
C LYS A 3 -9.78 21.48 10.24
N VAL A 4 -9.02 21.53 9.15
CA VAL A 4 -8.99 20.43 8.19
C VAL A 4 -8.35 19.28 8.96
N TYR A 5 -9.15 18.29 9.35
CA TYR A 5 -8.62 17.04 9.84
C TYR A 5 -7.82 16.43 8.69
N ASP A 6 -6.50 16.43 8.83
CA ASP A 6 -5.52 15.96 7.88
C ASP A 6 -5.42 14.43 7.86
N ASP A 7 -6.47 13.75 8.35
CA ASP A 7 -6.58 12.30 8.46
C ASP A 7 -6.22 11.69 7.11
N SER A 8 -4.94 11.29 7.05
CA SER A 8 -4.26 10.87 5.86
C SER A 8 -5.10 9.86 5.07
N PHE A 9 -5.30 10.13 3.79
CA PHE A 9 -6.20 9.35 2.95
C PHE A 9 -5.54 7.99 2.67
N GLY A 10 -5.99 6.95 3.36
CA GLY A 10 -5.55 5.57 3.12
C GLY A 10 -4.71 4.89 4.21
N LYS A 11 -4.72 5.37 5.48
CA LYS A 11 -4.12 4.74 6.69
C LYS A 11 -3.16 3.56 6.42
N ILE A 12 -1.85 3.81 6.48
CA ILE A 12 -0.78 2.81 6.23
C ILE A 12 -0.86 1.61 7.17
N ASN A 13 -1.39 1.79 8.37
CA ASN A 13 -1.33 0.88 9.52
C ASN A 13 -1.80 -0.56 9.24
N LYS A 14 -2.54 -0.78 8.13
CA LYS A 14 -3.01 -2.11 7.71
C LYS A 14 -1.95 -2.92 6.97
N PHE A 15 -0.95 -2.27 6.40
CA PHE A 15 0.02 -2.85 5.47
C PHE A 15 1.45 -2.63 5.92
N ASN A 16 2.30 -3.63 5.67
CA ASN A 16 3.74 -3.61 5.91
C ASN A 16 4.48 -4.00 4.63
N VAL A 17 5.74 -3.57 4.52
CA VAL A 17 6.66 -4.12 3.52
C VAL A 17 6.76 -5.63 3.71
N GLY A 18 6.67 -6.38 2.61
CA GLY A 18 6.63 -7.85 2.60
C GLY A 18 5.22 -8.45 2.59
N ASP A 19 4.17 -7.67 2.88
CA ASP A 19 2.81 -8.16 2.77
C ASP A 19 2.47 -8.54 1.31
N ILE A 20 1.75 -9.64 1.15
CA ILE A 20 1.16 -10.00 -0.14
C ILE A 20 -0.20 -9.33 -0.23
N VAL A 21 -0.41 -8.55 -1.28
CA VAL A 21 -1.64 -7.80 -1.52
C VAL A 21 -2.18 -8.06 -2.91
N SER A 22 -3.47 -7.80 -3.07
CA SER A 22 -4.11 -7.75 -4.38
C SER A 22 -4.71 -6.37 -4.62
N TRP A 23 -4.74 -5.97 -5.89
CA TRP A 23 -5.38 -4.75 -6.36
C TRP A 23 -6.04 -5.03 -7.71
N SER A 24 -6.97 -4.17 -8.11
CA SER A 24 -7.65 -4.29 -9.39
C SER A 24 -7.44 -3.04 -10.22
N ASN A 25 -7.11 -3.21 -11.50
CA ASN A 25 -7.16 -2.16 -12.50
C ASN A 25 -8.13 -2.60 -13.61
N ILE A 26 -9.21 -1.86 -13.80
CA ILE A 26 -10.27 -2.06 -14.82
C ILE A 26 -10.50 -3.56 -15.16
N GLY A 27 -11.14 -4.28 -14.25
CA GLY A 27 -11.52 -5.69 -14.45
C GLY A 27 -10.38 -6.71 -14.34
N VAL A 28 -9.13 -6.29 -14.22
CA VAL A 28 -7.98 -7.18 -14.03
C VAL A 28 -7.53 -7.15 -12.58
N LYS A 29 -7.67 -8.28 -11.88
CA LYS A 29 -7.12 -8.49 -10.54
C LYS A 29 -5.65 -8.88 -10.64
N SER A 30 -4.81 -8.19 -9.89
CA SER A 30 -3.37 -8.41 -9.80
C SER A 30 -2.98 -8.72 -8.36
N THR A 31 -1.85 -9.41 -8.19
CA THR A 31 -1.30 -9.80 -6.88
C THR A 31 0.21 -9.59 -6.90
N GLY A 32 0.76 -9.20 -5.76
CA GLY A 32 2.18 -8.90 -5.62
C GLY A 32 2.56 -8.68 -4.16
N VAL A 33 3.82 -8.33 -3.95
CA VAL A 33 4.40 -8.07 -2.62
C VAL A 33 4.72 -6.58 -2.47
N ILE A 34 4.39 -6.00 -1.32
CA ILE A 34 4.74 -4.61 -1.01
C ILE A 34 6.26 -4.51 -0.84
N SER A 35 6.90 -3.65 -1.64
CA SER A 35 8.33 -3.32 -1.54
C SER A 35 8.58 -2.05 -0.72
N ASP A 36 7.64 -1.12 -0.70
CA ASP A 36 7.77 0.18 -0.01
C ASP A 36 6.38 0.77 0.28
N ILE A 37 6.28 1.60 1.32
CA ILE A 37 5.06 2.35 1.65
C ILE A 37 5.44 3.77 2.03
N TYR A 38 4.82 4.75 1.38
CA TYR A 38 5.12 6.16 1.61
C TYR A 38 3.88 7.03 1.46
N PHE A 39 4.01 8.26 1.93
CA PHE A 39 3.03 9.32 1.77
C PHE A 39 3.45 10.30 0.68
N SER A 40 2.51 10.74 -0.13
CA SER A 40 2.75 11.78 -1.14
C SER A 40 1.61 12.79 -1.18
N MET A 41 1.96 14.06 -1.41
CA MET A 41 1.01 15.17 -1.48
C MET A 41 0.31 15.17 -2.84
N VAL A 42 -1.00 14.95 -2.85
CA VAL A 42 -1.85 14.95 -4.05
C VAL A 42 -3.08 15.81 -3.79
N GLY A 43 -3.24 16.89 -4.57
CA GLY A 43 -4.40 17.78 -4.44
C GLY A 43 -4.57 18.40 -3.05
N GLY A 44 -3.46 18.72 -2.37
CA GLY A 44 -3.46 19.26 -1.01
C GLY A 44 -3.77 18.24 0.09
N ARG A 45 -3.78 16.94 -0.23
CA ARG A 45 -3.97 15.85 0.73
C ARG A 45 -2.75 14.95 0.77
N ASN A 46 -2.42 14.47 1.95
CA ASN A 46 -1.39 13.45 2.10
C ASN A 46 -1.99 12.06 1.86
N VAL A 47 -1.58 11.39 0.79
CA VAL A 47 -2.14 10.12 0.33
C VAL A 47 -1.14 8.99 0.53
N ALA A 48 -1.58 7.88 1.09
CA ALA A 48 -0.76 6.69 1.27
C ALA A 48 -0.65 5.88 -0.02
N PHE A 49 0.58 5.61 -0.45
CA PHE A 49 0.91 4.76 -1.60
C PHE A 49 1.75 3.57 -1.16
N ALA A 50 1.59 2.45 -1.85
CA ALA A 50 2.47 1.31 -1.78
C ALA A 50 3.13 1.07 -3.14
N LYS A 51 4.42 0.76 -3.14
CA LYS A 51 5.10 0.12 -4.27
C LYS A 51 4.92 -1.38 -4.14
N ILE A 52 4.53 -2.03 -5.23
CA ILE A 52 4.20 -3.44 -5.25
C ILE A 52 4.89 -4.11 -6.42
N TYR A 53 5.70 -5.13 -6.13
CA TYR A 53 6.27 -5.97 -7.16
C TYR A 53 5.24 -7.03 -7.60
N GLY A 54 4.75 -6.92 -8.82
CA GLY A 54 3.71 -7.78 -9.38
C GLY A 54 4.23 -9.17 -9.72
N PHE A 55 3.52 -10.22 -9.28
CA PHE A 55 3.96 -11.60 -9.52
C PHE A 55 3.78 -12.04 -10.98
N LYS A 56 2.77 -11.51 -11.66
CA LYS A 56 2.41 -11.93 -13.02
C LYS A 56 3.32 -11.30 -14.07
N ASP A 57 3.54 -10.00 -13.96
CA ASP A 57 4.23 -9.17 -14.95
C ASP A 57 5.68 -8.86 -14.56
N LYS A 58 6.07 -9.13 -13.30
CA LYS A 58 7.43 -8.92 -12.79
C LYS A 58 7.87 -7.45 -12.87
N VAL A 59 6.91 -6.53 -12.77
CA VAL A 59 7.17 -5.09 -12.75
C VAL A 59 6.66 -4.46 -11.45
N GLU A 60 7.17 -3.28 -11.13
CA GLU A 60 6.72 -2.51 -9.97
C GLU A 60 5.49 -1.67 -10.33
N HIS A 61 4.53 -1.65 -9.41
CA HIS A 61 3.30 -0.87 -9.50
C HIS A 61 3.21 0.09 -8.31
N VAL A 62 2.76 1.32 -8.56
CA VAL A 62 2.43 2.29 -7.50
C VAL A 62 0.93 2.33 -7.34
N VAL A 63 0.44 1.97 -6.15
CA VAL A 63 -1.00 1.85 -5.88
C VAL A 63 -1.35 2.58 -4.59
N ILE A 64 -2.48 3.29 -4.57
CA ILE A 64 -3.01 3.91 -3.35
C ILE A 64 -3.38 2.81 -2.37
N CYS A 65 -2.93 2.90 -1.11
CA CYS A 65 -3.15 1.86 -0.11
C CYS A 65 -4.64 1.53 0.11
N LEU A 66 -5.53 2.51 -0.11
CA LEU A 66 -6.98 2.32 -0.03
C LEU A 66 -7.51 1.27 -1.02
N ASN A 67 -6.83 1.07 -2.16
CA ASN A 67 -7.23 0.13 -3.20
C ASN A 67 -6.66 -1.27 -3.00
N LEU A 68 -5.92 -1.50 -1.91
CA LEU A 68 -5.27 -2.77 -1.62
C LEU A 68 -6.15 -3.65 -0.75
N ILE A 69 -6.09 -4.95 -1.05
CA ILE A 69 -6.68 -6.01 -0.23
C ILE A 69 -5.53 -6.90 0.25
N LEU A 70 -5.39 -7.03 1.56
CA LEU A 70 -4.41 -7.94 2.16
C LEU A 70 -4.74 -9.39 1.80
N VAL A 71 -3.77 -10.11 1.24
CA VAL A 71 -3.88 -11.54 0.92
C VAL A 71 -3.14 -12.36 1.96
N SER A 72 -1.94 -11.94 2.35
CA SER A 72 -1.14 -12.58 3.40
C SER A 72 -0.26 -11.55 4.11
N LYS A 73 -0.23 -11.61 5.43
CA LYS A 73 0.59 -10.72 6.25
C LYS A 73 2.02 -11.28 6.33
N SER A 74 3.03 -10.45 6.11
CA SER A 74 4.40 -10.86 6.40
C SER A 74 4.59 -11.01 7.90
N ASN A 75 5.05 -12.17 8.34
CA ASN A 75 5.52 -12.35 9.71
C ASN A 75 6.91 -11.72 9.84
N SER A 76 6.96 -10.43 10.14
CA SER A 76 8.15 -9.82 10.72
C SER A 76 8.21 -10.22 12.19
N LYS A 77 8.63 -11.46 12.48
CA LYS A 77 9.28 -11.70 13.78
C LYS A 77 10.63 -11.00 13.66
N ALA A 78 10.75 -9.84 14.31
CA ALA A 78 12.05 -9.33 14.66
C ALA A 78 12.71 -10.44 15.49
N GLU A 79 13.78 -11.03 14.98
CA GLU A 79 14.69 -11.81 15.81
C GLU A 79 15.32 -10.82 16.78
N GLU A 80 14.71 -10.71 17.97
CA GLU A 80 15.33 -10.10 19.15
C GLU A 80 16.51 -11.00 19.53
N ASN A 81 17.72 -10.59 19.15
CA ASN A 81 18.99 -11.04 19.75
C ASN A 81 19.38 -10.07 20.85
#